data_AF-A0A7X8GP75-F1
#
_entry.id   AF-A0A7X8GP75-F1
#
_cell.length_a   1.000
_cell.length_b   1.000
_cell.length_c   1.000
_cell.angle_alpha   90.00
_cell.angle_beta   90.00
_cell.angle_gamma   90.00
#
_symmetry.space_group_name_H-M   'P 1'
#
loop_
_entity.id
_entity.type
_entity.pdbx_description
1 polymer ?
#
loop_
_entity_poly.entity_id
_entity_poly.type
_entity_poly.pdbx_seq_one_letter_code
_entity_poly.pdbx_strand_id
1 'polypeptide(L)' 'KEGARKLAAKLLQLAGRIEAGPVKGVSLSLGIAELEEDDTDLGTVLVRADEALYRAKEKGKSQVSD' A
#
# COMPACT_ATOMS: atom_id res chain seq x y z
N LYS A 1 8.80 2.75 -9.82
CA LYS A 1 7.51 2.63 -9.04
C LYS A 1 6.17 2.49 -9.83
N GLU A 2 6.03 2.86 -11.12
CA GLU A 2 4.70 2.94 -11.78
C GLU A 2 3.89 1.63 -11.80
N GLY A 3 4.54 0.51 -12.12
CA GLY A 3 3.89 -0.82 -12.14
C GLY A 3 3.33 -1.22 -10.77
N ALA A 4 4.08 -0.94 -9.70
CA ALA A 4 3.64 -1.18 -8.33
C ALA A 4 2.41 -0.33 -7.96
N ARG A 5 2.38 0.94 -8.36
CA ARG A 5 1.21 1.82 -8.15
C ARG A 5 -0.03 1.30 -8.88
N LYS A 6 0.11 0.84 -10.13
CA LYS A 6 -1.00 0.24 -10.89
C LYS A 6 -1.54 -1.02 -10.21
N LEU A 7 -0.66 -1.89 -9.71
CA LEU A 7 -1.07 -3.08 -8.96
C LEU A 7 -1.79 -2.70 -7.66
N ALA A 8 -1.23 -1.77 -6.87
CA ALA A 8 -1.83 -1.32 -5.62
C ALA A 8 -3.21 -0.69 -5.83
N ALA A 9 -3.39 0.13 -6.87
CA ALA A 9 -4.70 0.69 -7.23
C ALA A 9 -5.72 -0.41 -7.60
N LYS A 10 -5.29 -1.44 -8.34
CA LYS A 10 -6.15 -2.59 -8.66
C LYS A 10 -6.54 -3.37 -7.41
N LEU A 11 -5.61 -3.60 -6.48
CA LEU A 11 -5.90 -4.25 -5.20
C LEU A 11 -6.92 -3.46 -4.38
N LEU A 12 -6.79 -2.13 -4.33
CA LEU A 12 -7.74 -1.25 -3.64
C LEU A 12 -9.16 -1.39 -4.20
N GLN A 13 -9.29 -1.36 -5.53
CA GLN A 13 -10.57 -1.54 -6.21
C GLN A 13 -11.19 -2.93 -5.95
N LEU A 14 -10.37 -3.99 -5.99
CA LEU A 14 -10.83 -5.36 -5.76
C LEU A 14 -11.23 -5.60 -4.29
N ALA A 15 -10.49 -5.04 -3.34
CA ALA A 15 -10.78 -5.17 -1.92
C ALA A 15 -12.15 -4.59 -1.55
N GLY A 16 -12.54 -3.47 -2.17
CA GLY A 16 -13.88 -2.89 -2.00
C GLY A 16 -15.03 -3.80 -2.45
N ARG A 17 -14.74 -4.85 -3.23
CA ARG A 17 -15.71 -5.84 -3.70
C ARG A 17 -15.70 -7.13 -2.88
N ILE A 18 -14.80 -7.25 -1.90
CA ILE A 18 -14.73 -8.43 -1.04
C ILE A 18 -15.95 -8.43 -0.12
N GLU A 19 -16.74 -9.49 -0.20
CA GLU A 19 -17.79 -9.81 0.76
C GLU A 19 -17.23 -10.87 1.72
N ALA A 20 -17.08 -10.49 2.99
CA ALA A 20 -16.54 -11.36 4.03
C ALA A 20 -17.53 -11.46 5.19
N GLY A 21 -18.47 -12.39 5.08
CA GLY A 21 -19.52 -12.59 6.07
C GLY A 21 -20.40 -11.34 6.25
N PRO A 22 -20.58 -10.80 7.48
CA PRO A 22 -21.39 -9.60 7.69
C PRO A 22 -20.72 -8.32 7.14
N VAL A 23 -19.45 -8.38 6.74
CA VAL A 23 -18.72 -7.21 6.24
C VAL A 23 -18.91 -7.07 4.73
N LYS A 24 -19.49 -5.93 4.34
CA LYS A 24 -19.63 -5.52 2.94
C LYS A 24 -18.49 -4.58 2.57
N GLY A 25 -17.51 -5.10 1.82
CA GLY A 25 -16.36 -4.33 1.34
C GLY A 25 -15.27 -4.18 2.39
N VAL A 26 -14.03 -4.38 1.97
CA VAL A 26 -12.83 -4.13 2.78
C VAL A 26 -12.06 -2.98 2.13
N SER A 27 -11.59 -2.03 2.94
CA SER A 27 -10.68 -0.99 2.46
C SER A 27 -9.23 -1.35 2.78
N LEU A 28 -8.30 -0.92 1.94
CA LEU A 28 -6.87 -1.13 2.12
C LEU A 28 -6.15 0.23 2.14
N SER A 29 -5.22 0.40 3.07
CA SER A 29 -4.15 1.38 2.93
C SER A 29 -2.91 0.63 2.48
N LEU A 30 -2.18 1.15 1.50
CA LEU A 30 -1.02 0.47 0.91
C LEU A 30 0.17 1.43 0.84
N GLY A 31 1.33 0.96 1.27
CA GLY A 31 2.62 1.64 1.12
C GLY A 31 3.47 0.97 0.04
N ILE A 32 4.19 1.75 -0.76
CA ILE A 32 5.08 1.27 -1.81
C ILE A 32 6.47 1.86 -1.58
N ALA A 33 7.51 1.03 -1.68
CA ALA A 33 8.89 1.50 -1.77
C ALA A 33 9.58 0.85 -2.99
N GLU A 34 10.71 1.41 -3.39
CA GLU A 34 11.59 0.87 -4.42
C GLU A 34 12.99 0.75 -3.83
N LEU A 35 13.69 -0.31 -4.20
CA LEU A 35 15.11 -0.47 -3.88
C LEU A 35 15.88 0.62 -4.63
N GLU A 36 16.66 1.40 -3.89
CA GLU A 36 17.56 2.44 -4.38
C GLU A 36 19.01 1.93 -4.32
N GLU A 37 19.92 2.57 -5.05
CA GLU A 37 21.33 2.13 -5.14
C GLU A 37 22.07 2.14 -3.79
N ASP A 38 21.67 3.05 -2.90
CA ASP A 38 22.30 3.25 -1.58
C ASP A 38 21.68 2.36 -0.46
N ASP A 39 20.66 1.55 -0.77
CA ASP A 39 20.10 0.63 0.23
C ASP A 39 21.10 -0.48 0.56
N THR A 40 21.63 -0.46 1.78
CA THR A 40 22.58 -1.47 2.26
C THR A 40 21.93 -2.77 2.72
N ASP A 41 20.62 -2.76 2.93
CA ASP A 41 19.84 -3.90 3.41
C ASP A 41 18.36 -3.79 2.99
N LEU A 42 17.68 -4.93 2.85
CA LEU A 42 16.26 -4.98 2.50
C LEU A 42 15.34 -4.40 3.57
N GLY A 43 15.78 -4.37 4.83
CA GLY A 43 15.03 -3.78 5.94
C GLY A 43 14.79 -2.29 5.71
N THR A 44 15.79 -1.56 5.20
CA THR A 44 15.67 -0.15 4.85
C THR A 44 14.56 0.11 3.81
N VAL A 45 14.40 -0.78 2.82
CA VAL A 45 13.29 -0.70 1.85
C VAL A 45 11.94 -0.95 2.51
N LEU A 46 11.87 -1.96 3.39
CA LEU A 46 10.63 -2.32 4.10
C LEU A 46 10.17 -1.21 5.05
N VAL A 47 11.11 -0.54 5.74
CA VAL A 47 10.80 0.61 6.60
C VAL A 47 10.17 1.73 5.77
N ARG A 48 10.73 2.08 4.61
CA ARG A 48 10.14 3.10 3.73
C ARG A 48 8.74 2.71 3.23
N ALA A 49 8.50 1.43 2.94
CA ALA A 49 7.18 0.95 2.58
C ALA A 49 6.18 1.07 3.74
N ASP A 50 6.60 0.79 4.98
CA ASP A 50 5.76 0.93 6.17
C ASP A 50 5.46 2.40 6.50
N GLU A 51 6.43 3.29 6.37
CA GLU A 51 6.22 4.74 6.49
C GLU A 51 5.21 5.25 5.46
N ALA A 52 5.31 4.79 4.21
CA ALA A 52 4.33 5.09 3.18
C ALA A 52 2.94 4.57 3.54
N LEU A 53 2.85 3.35 4.09
CA LEU A 53 1.59 2.80 4.59
C LEU A 53 0.99 3.68 5.71
N TYR A 54 1.82 4.16 6.64
CA TYR A 54 1.40 5.08 7.68
C TYR A 54 0.88 6.40 7.12
N ARG A 55 1.59 7.02 6.17
CA ARG A 55 1.11 8.22 5.46
C ARG A 55 -0.26 7.98 4.80
N ALA A 56 -0.45 6.81 4.18
CA ALA A 56 -1.72 6.44 3.57
C ALA A 56 -2.86 6.29 4.61
N LYS A 57 -2.54 5.86 5.85
CA LYS A 57 -3.53 5.79 6.95
C LYS A 57 -3.91 7.18 7.47
N GLU A 58 -2.94 8.07 7.63
CA GLU A 58 -3.15 9.42 8.17
C GLU A 58 -3.92 10.33 7.22
N LYS A 59 -3.73 10.17 5.89
CA LYS A 59 -4.41 10.96 4.85
C LYS A 59 -5.87 10.56 4.60
N GLY A 60 -6.52 9.84 5.53
CA GLY A 60 -7.92 9.42 5.40
C GLY A 60 -8.12 7.95 4.98
N LYS A 61 -7.06 7.13 5.01
CA LYS A 61 -7.09 5.69 4.68
C LYS A 61 -7.50 5.42 3.23
N SER A 62 -7.75 4.15 2.89
CA SER A 62 -8.27 3.69 1.60
C SER A 62 -7.55 4.27 0.38
N GLN A 63 -6.22 4.33 0.44
CA GLN A 63 -5.37 4.94 -0.58
C GLN A 63 -3.97 4.33 -0.62
N VAL A 64 -3.20 4.74 -1.62
CA VAL A 64 -1.81 4.33 -1.84
C VAL A 64 -0.89 5.51 -1.57
N SER A 65 0.21 5.29 -0.85
CA SER A 65 1.34 6.22 -0.79
C SER A 65 2.62 5.47 -1.13
N ASP A 66 3.58 6.22 -1.65
CA ASP A 66 4.99 5.86 -1.76
C ASP A 66 5.86 6.79 -0.93
#